data_AF-A0A6P9B3C9-F1
#
_entry.id   AF-A0A6P9B3C9-F1
#
_cell.length_a   1.000
_cell.length_b   1.000
_cell.length_c   1.000
_cell.angle_alpha   90.00
_cell.angle_beta   90.00
_cell.angle_gamma   90.00
#
_symmetry.space_group_name_H-M   'P 1'
#
loop_
_entity.id
_entity.type
_entity.pdbx_description
1 polymer ?
#
loop_
_entity_poly.entity_id
_entity_poly.type
_entity_poly.pdbx_seq_one_letter_code
_entity_poly.pdbx_strand_id
1 'polypeptide(L)'
;MESRKTPVASPQKLSLMSSPMRAVVRLRRTAHAFKKGYLSGDKLLQRQFSLGKGKLTGVANQASLNSSQYFTFDPAGPFHVTKPKRRKKKSRNPRVLYPESSKKYLPAEHKSKATRFLLLFVAIICFQILNAIENLDDNLMKYDLDGLEKTMAREVFGQPLVIERVMGLLKDYLATHVHNKPLVLSFNGPSGVGKSHIGWLLAKHFRSVMGPHSVLHYFTMHHCPVGTSVSTCQLELSETIGDMVARAEMEEIIPVFILDEVEFMPETLLETLGGFFQKNQTNEYLNAVYVLISNLGGEEIVHRFLQNVSDDSLQPQEKLDELQSALRPILSHVHSFWTGVEIVPFGLLEKTHILSCFYEEMMSEGIYPNASHIERLAGQLSYYKKAGKEFGRTGCKQVVAKVNLL
;
A
#
# COMPACT_ATOMS: atom_id res chain seq x y z
N MET A 1 -48.23 -28.89 29.13
CA MET A 1 -47.45 -27.63 29.17
C MET A 1 -46.16 -28.00 29.87
N GLU A 2 -45.02 -28.20 29.25
CA GLU A 2 -44.30 -27.34 28.30
C GLU A 2 -43.40 -28.21 27.39
N SER A 3 -43.17 -27.77 26.15
CA SER A 3 -42.43 -28.50 25.11
C SER A 3 -40.93 -28.64 25.38
N ARG A 4 -40.40 -29.86 25.19
CA ARG A 4 -38.97 -30.17 24.99
C ARG A 4 -38.50 -29.58 23.65
N LYS A 5 -37.48 -28.72 23.67
CA LYS A 5 -36.69 -28.32 22.48
C LYS A 5 -35.31 -28.98 22.53
N THR A 6 -34.92 -29.52 21.38
CA THR A 6 -33.63 -30.14 21.04
C THR A 6 -32.51 -29.09 20.90
N PRO A 7 -31.22 -29.48 21.07
CA PRO A 7 -30.11 -28.55 20.95
C PRO A 7 -29.80 -28.21 19.49
N VAL A 8 -29.63 -26.92 19.21
CA VAL A 8 -29.19 -26.38 17.91
C VAL A 8 -27.68 -26.61 17.77
N ALA A 9 -27.29 -27.25 16.67
CA ALA A 9 -25.90 -27.50 16.31
C ALA A 9 -25.09 -26.20 16.10
N SER A 10 -23.89 -26.16 16.67
CA SER A 10 -22.91 -25.07 16.58
C SER A 10 -22.24 -24.99 15.20
N PRO A 11 -21.71 -23.82 14.79
CA PRO A 11 -21.14 -23.60 13.46
C PRO A 11 -19.66 -24.00 13.41
N GLN A 12 -19.33 -25.26 13.65
CA GLN A 12 -17.93 -25.74 13.65
C GLN A 12 -17.39 -26.14 12.27
N LYS A 13 -18.19 -26.07 11.19
CA LYS A 13 -17.75 -26.56 9.85
C LYS A 13 -17.01 -25.53 8.97
N LEU A 14 -16.87 -24.28 9.41
CA LEU A 14 -16.22 -23.22 8.60
C LEU A 14 -14.76 -22.94 8.99
N SER A 15 -14.29 -23.45 10.13
CA SER A 15 -12.93 -23.18 10.63
C SER A 15 -11.85 -24.08 10.01
N LEU A 16 -12.23 -25.21 9.38
CA LEU A 16 -11.30 -26.18 8.78
C LEU A 16 -11.04 -25.97 7.28
N MET A 17 -11.55 -24.90 6.68
CA MET A 17 -11.39 -24.64 5.24
C MET A 17 -10.21 -23.68 4.98
N SER A 18 -9.34 -24.01 4.01
CA SER A 18 -8.23 -23.17 3.56
C SER A 18 -8.72 -21.79 3.09
N SER A 19 -7.85 -20.77 3.14
CA SER A 19 -8.22 -19.38 2.82
C SER A 19 -8.92 -19.19 1.44
N PRO A 20 -8.57 -19.90 0.35
CA PRO A 20 -9.27 -19.74 -0.92
C PRO A 20 -10.70 -20.30 -0.89
N MET A 21 -10.94 -21.42 -0.18
CA MET A 21 -12.30 -21.98 -0.01
C MET A 21 -13.22 -21.02 0.76
N ARG A 22 -12.68 -20.30 1.74
CA ARG A 22 -13.43 -19.29 2.51
C ARG A 22 -13.82 -18.08 1.65
N ALA A 23 -12.94 -17.65 0.75
CA ALA A 23 -13.21 -16.58 -0.21
C ALA A 23 -14.33 -16.95 -1.19
N VAL A 24 -14.31 -18.18 -1.73
CA VAL A 24 -15.35 -18.68 -2.64
C VAL A 24 -16.73 -18.76 -1.97
N VAL A 25 -16.79 -19.15 -0.69
CA VAL A 25 -18.05 -19.17 0.08
C VAL A 25 -18.59 -17.76 0.33
N ARG A 26 -17.72 -16.77 0.58
CA ARG A 26 -18.11 -15.36 0.74
C ARG A 26 -18.65 -14.77 -0.56
N LEU A 27 -17.97 -15.02 -1.69
CA LEU A 27 -18.41 -14.60 -3.03
C LEU A 27 -19.76 -15.23 -3.44
N ARG A 28 -19.99 -16.50 -3.10
CA ARG A 28 -21.30 -17.13 -3.33
C ARG A 28 -22.41 -16.50 -2.49
N ARG A 29 -22.13 -16.10 -1.24
CA ARG A 29 -23.13 -15.45 -0.37
C ARG A 29 -23.47 -14.04 -0.83
N THR A 30 -22.48 -13.25 -1.25
CA THR A 30 -22.72 -11.89 -1.78
C THR A 30 -23.47 -11.93 -3.11
N ALA A 31 -23.13 -12.82 -4.03
CA ALA A 31 -23.88 -13.01 -5.27
C ALA A 31 -25.35 -13.41 -5.02
N HIS A 32 -25.60 -14.23 -3.99
CA HIS A 32 -26.96 -14.64 -3.64
C HIS A 32 -27.78 -13.53 -2.97
N ALA A 33 -27.13 -12.60 -2.27
CA ALA A 33 -27.77 -11.40 -1.71
C ALA A 33 -28.14 -10.39 -2.80
N PHE A 34 -27.26 -10.17 -3.79
CA PHE A 34 -27.55 -9.33 -4.95
C PHE A 34 -28.71 -9.86 -5.80
N LYS A 35 -28.84 -11.19 -5.92
CA LYS A 35 -29.96 -11.83 -6.64
C LYS A 35 -31.31 -11.64 -5.93
N LYS A 36 -31.32 -11.40 -4.60
CA LYS A 36 -32.55 -11.10 -3.83
C LYS A 36 -32.98 -9.63 -3.92
N GLY A 37 -32.05 -8.70 -4.18
CA GLY A 37 -32.36 -7.27 -4.34
C GLY A 37 -33.10 -6.91 -5.63
N TYR A 38 -32.98 -7.73 -6.68
CA TYR A 38 -33.60 -7.45 -7.99
C TYR A 38 -35.06 -7.92 -8.13
N LEU A 39 -35.63 -8.62 -7.13
CA LEU A 39 -36.98 -9.19 -7.20
C LEU A 39 -38.02 -8.48 -6.32
N SER A 40 -37.71 -7.30 -5.78
CA SER A 40 -38.67 -6.49 -5.02
C SER A 40 -38.39 -5.01 -5.21
N GLY A 41 -39.14 -4.37 -6.11
CA GLY A 41 -39.06 -2.91 -6.27
C GLY A 41 -39.65 -2.36 -7.55
N ASP A 42 -40.78 -2.88 -8.03
CA ASP A 42 -41.55 -2.23 -9.11
C ASP A 42 -42.93 -1.89 -8.57
N LYS A 43 -43.07 -0.64 -8.10
CA LYS A 43 -44.30 0.15 -7.80
C LYS A 43 -44.01 1.15 -6.67
N LEU A 44 -43.58 2.37 -7.03
CA LEU A 44 -44.08 3.60 -6.40
C LEU A 44 -43.76 4.81 -7.28
N LEU A 45 -44.81 5.26 -7.93
CA LEU A 45 -44.96 6.49 -8.69
C LEU A 45 -44.75 7.74 -7.80
N GLN A 46 -44.03 8.71 -8.34
CA GLN A 46 -44.57 10.05 -8.61
C GLN A 46 -45.16 10.84 -7.42
N ARG A 47 -44.36 11.75 -6.84
CA ARG A 47 -44.82 13.07 -6.39
C ARG A 47 -43.67 13.95 -5.88
N GLN A 48 -43.72 15.24 -6.23
CA GLN A 48 -43.02 16.39 -5.62
C GLN A 48 -41.51 16.44 -5.96
N PHE A 49 -40.97 17.49 -6.58
CA PHE A 49 -41.09 18.90 -6.24
C PHE A 49 -41.02 19.82 -7.48
N SER A 50 -41.91 20.82 -7.49
CA SER A 50 -41.87 22.00 -8.34
C SER A 50 -41.94 23.24 -7.43
N LEU A 51 -40.89 24.06 -7.41
CA LEU A 51 -40.77 25.41 -6.81
C LEU A 51 -39.39 25.94 -7.27
N GLY A 52 -39.15 27.14 -7.78
CA GLY A 52 -39.93 28.36 -8.01
C GLY A 52 -39.01 29.38 -8.73
N LYS A 53 -39.64 30.34 -9.43
CA LYS A 53 -39.04 31.39 -10.28
C LYS A 53 -38.17 32.43 -9.53
N GLY A 54 -37.20 33.00 -10.25
CA GLY A 54 -36.60 34.33 -10.03
C GLY A 54 -36.20 34.98 -11.36
N LYS A 55 -36.34 36.30 -11.49
CA LYS A 55 -36.53 37.11 -12.72
C LYS A 55 -35.27 37.88 -13.17
N LEU A 56 -35.17 38.14 -14.50
CA LEU A 56 -34.70 39.38 -15.21
C LEU A 56 -33.21 39.77 -15.06
N THR A 57 -32.43 40.30 -16.02
CA THR A 57 -32.58 41.06 -17.28
C THR A 57 -31.22 41.04 -18.03
N GLY A 58 -31.18 41.23 -19.36
CA GLY A 58 -30.01 41.86 -20.01
C GLY A 58 -29.61 41.41 -21.42
N VAL A 59 -30.19 42.05 -22.44
CA VAL A 59 -29.58 42.57 -23.70
C VAL A 59 -28.76 41.64 -24.64
N ALA A 60 -29.38 41.36 -25.79
CA ALA A 60 -28.89 41.41 -27.18
C ALA A 60 -27.39 41.16 -27.52
N ASN A 61 -27.10 40.16 -28.38
CA ASN A 61 -26.94 40.37 -29.84
C ASN A 61 -26.52 39.09 -30.58
N GLN A 62 -27.18 38.87 -31.72
CA GLN A 62 -26.78 38.25 -33.00
C GLN A 62 -25.51 37.38 -33.07
N ALA A 63 -25.64 36.12 -33.51
CA ALA A 63 -25.44 35.74 -34.93
C ALA A 63 -25.32 34.21 -35.15
N SER A 64 -25.92 33.79 -36.28
CA SER A 64 -25.67 32.58 -37.10
C SER A 64 -25.82 31.17 -36.50
N LEU A 65 -27.03 30.62 -36.66
CA LEU A 65 -27.28 29.20 -36.87
C LEU A 65 -27.45 28.96 -38.38
N ASN A 66 -26.61 28.09 -38.96
CA ASN A 66 -26.73 27.62 -40.34
C ASN A 66 -27.64 26.39 -40.42
N SER A 67 -28.72 26.58 -41.20
CA SER A 67 -29.47 25.66 -42.06
C SER A 67 -29.28 24.13 -41.98
N SER A 68 -30.40 23.42 -41.79
CA SER A 68 -30.79 22.24 -42.59
C SER A 68 -32.31 22.01 -42.38
N GLN A 69 -33.19 22.44 -43.29
CA GLN A 69 -33.67 21.81 -44.52
C GLN A 69 -34.84 20.79 -44.34
N TYR A 70 -35.99 21.20 -44.93
CA TYR A 70 -37.18 20.43 -45.38
C TYR A 70 -38.22 19.99 -44.33
N PHE A 71 -39.54 19.96 -44.58
CA PHE A 71 -40.37 20.06 -45.79
C PHE A 71 -41.78 20.56 -45.36
N THR A 72 -42.34 21.60 -45.96
CA THR A 72 -43.73 22.04 -45.70
C THR A 72 -44.38 22.44 -47.03
N PHE A 73 -45.52 21.85 -47.36
CA PHE A 73 -46.28 22.16 -48.57
C PHE A 73 -47.22 23.35 -48.29
N ASP A 74 -47.03 24.45 -49.01
CA ASP A 74 -48.00 25.54 -49.11
C ASP A 74 -48.94 25.34 -50.32
N PRO A 75 -50.22 25.74 -50.24
CA PRO A 75 -51.23 25.50 -51.27
C PRO A 75 -51.25 26.61 -52.32
N ALA A 76 -51.25 26.24 -53.61
CA ALA A 76 -51.49 27.16 -54.71
C ALA A 76 -53.00 27.44 -54.92
N GLY A 77 -53.31 28.69 -55.25
CA GLY A 77 -54.66 29.29 -55.27
C GLY A 77 -55.61 28.89 -56.41
N PRO A 78 -56.81 29.52 -56.46
CA PRO A 78 -57.99 28.97 -57.12
C PRO A 78 -58.24 29.52 -58.54
N PHE A 79 -58.74 28.68 -59.44
CA PHE A 79 -59.39 29.12 -60.68
C PHE A 79 -60.77 28.50 -60.89
N HIS A 80 -61.73 29.43 -61.01
CA HIS A 80 -63.04 29.49 -61.65
C HIS A 80 -63.99 28.29 -61.86
N VAL A 81 -65.26 28.66 -61.67
CA VAL A 81 -66.51 27.90 -61.51
C VAL A 81 -67.22 27.60 -62.84
N THR A 82 -67.89 26.44 -62.95
CA THR A 82 -69.26 26.34 -63.50
C THR A 82 -69.98 25.09 -62.93
N LYS A 83 -71.19 25.28 -62.39
CA LYS A 83 -72.13 24.26 -61.85
C LYS A 83 -73.12 23.84 -62.98
N PRO A 84 -74.16 22.97 -62.81
CA PRO A 84 -74.61 22.18 -61.65
C PRO A 84 -75.11 20.73 -61.98
N LYS A 85 -75.46 19.93 -60.96
CA LYS A 85 -76.83 19.38 -60.74
C LYS A 85 -76.89 18.48 -59.50
N ARG A 86 -77.88 18.76 -58.65
CA ARG A 86 -78.22 18.07 -57.41
C ARG A 86 -78.73 16.65 -57.67
N ARG A 87 -78.25 15.65 -56.91
CA ARG A 87 -79.04 14.46 -56.55
C ARG A 87 -78.88 14.15 -55.05
N LYS A 88 -80.01 13.87 -54.40
CA LYS A 88 -80.18 13.72 -52.95
C LYS A 88 -79.76 12.32 -52.45
N LYS A 89 -79.13 12.33 -51.28
CA LYS A 89 -79.01 11.34 -50.16
C LYS A 89 -79.39 9.87 -50.40
N LYS A 90 -78.48 8.96 -50.01
CA LYS A 90 -78.83 7.70 -49.33
C LYS A 90 -77.87 7.44 -48.14
N SER A 91 -78.48 7.13 -47.01
CA SER A 91 -77.90 6.70 -45.73
C SER A 91 -77.17 5.36 -45.85
N ARG A 92 -76.05 5.19 -45.13
CA ARG A 92 -75.52 3.89 -44.69
C ARG A 92 -74.51 4.07 -43.56
N ASN A 93 -74.87 3.60 -42.36
CA ASN A 93 -73.89 3.23 -41.33
C ASN A 93 -73.12 2.00 -41.80
N PRO A 94 -71.87 1.82 -41.34
CA PRO A 94 -71.49 0.49 -40.88
C PRO A 94 -70.79 0.56 -39.52
N ARG A 95 -71.31 -0.25 -38.59
CA ARG A 95 -70.57 -0.72 -37.41
C ARG A 95 -69.37 -1.53 -37.91
N VAL A 96 -68.17 -1.26 -37.38
CA VAL A 96 -66.99 -2.08 -37.60
C VAL A 96 -66.85 -3.03 -36.40
N LEU A 97 -67.01 -4.33 -36.67
CA LEU A 97 -66.75 -5.43 -35.74
C LEU A 97 -65.24 -5.73 -35.75
N TYR A 98 -64.61 -5.81 -34.58
CA TYR A 98 -63.25 -6.35 -34.45
C TYR A 98 -63.29 -7.88 -34.39
N PRO A 99 -62.41 -8.61 -35.09
CA PRO A 99 -62.33 -10.07 -34.96
C PRO A 99 -61.56 -10.46 -33.70
N GLU A 100 -62.18 -11.30 -32.85
CA GLU A 100 -61.49 -11.99 -31.76
C GLU A 100 -60.65 -13.15 -32.32
N SER A 101 -59.34 -12.93 -32.48
CA SER A 101 -58.26 -13.95 -32.39
C SER A 101 -56.94 -13.48 -33.02
N SER A 102 -56.39 -12.34 -32.58
CA SER A 102 -54.98 -12.04 -32.87
C SER A 102 -54.09 -12.76 -31.84
N LYS A 103 -53.59 -13.94 -32.20
CA LYS A 103 -52.50 -14.59 -31.44
C LYS A 103 -51.32 -13.62 -31.41
N LYS A 104 -50.99 -13.07 -30.24
CA LYS A 104 -49.80 -12.25 -30.03
C LYS A 104 -48.56 -13.12 -30.23
N TYR A 105 -47.89 -12.97 -31.38
CA TYR A 105 -46.54 -13.47 -31.56
C TYR A 105 -45.59 -12.55 -30.80
N LEU A 106 -45.01 -13.03 -29.69
CA LEU A 106 -43.84 -12.40 -29.10
C LEU A 106 -42.66 -12.58 -30.08
N PRO A 107 -41.89 -11.53 -30.41
CA PRO A 107 -40.72 -11.68 -31.27
C PRO A 107 -39.75 -12.67 -30.63
N ALA A 108 -39.21 -13.60 -31.44
CA ALA A 108 -38.28 -14.62 -30.97
C ALA A 108 -37.09 -13.99 -30.23
N GLU A 109 -36.73 -14.53 -29.06
CA GLU A 109 -35.56 -14.10 -28.29
C GLU A 109 -34.29 -14.18 -29.16
N HIS A 110 -33.85 -13.05 -29.70
CA HIS A 110 -32.56 -12.94 -30.36
C HIS A 110 -31.47 -12.99 -29.28
N LYS A 111 -31.01 -14.19 -28.91
CA LYS A 111 -29.87 -14.37 -28.00
C LYS A 111 -28.64 -13.70 -28.61
N SER A 112 -28.33 -12.50 -28.13
CA SER A 112 -27.26 -11.68 -28.70
C SER A 112 -25.92 -12.41 -28.60
N LYS A 113 -25.24 -12.57 -29.74
CA LYS A 113 -23.86 -13.10 -29.79
C LYS A 113 -22.89 -12.20 -29.00
N ALA A 114 -23.26 -10.93 -28.78
CA ALA A 114 -22.48 -9.99 -27.99
C ALA A 114 -22.27 -10.47 -26.54
N THR A 115 -23.22 -11.20 -25.95
CA THR A 115 -23.05 -11.76 -24.60
C THR A 115 -21.93 -12.80 -24.55
N ARG A 116 -21.73 -13.57 -25.63
CA ARG A 116 -20.64 -14.53 -25.73
C ARG A 116 -19.30 -13.84 -25.93
N PHE A 117 -19.25 -12.80 -26.76
CA PHE A 117 -18.04 -11.98 -26.92
C PHE A 117 -17.66 -11.24 -25.63
N LEU A 118 -18.63 -10.73 -24.88
CA LEU A 118 -18.40 -10.10 -23.59
C LEU A 118 -17.88 -11.11 -22.56
N LEU A 119 -18.43 -12.34 -22.53
CA LEU A 119 -17.90 -13.40 -21.67
C LEU A 119 -16.47 -13.83 -22.06
N LEU A 120 -16.15 -13.89 -23.36
CA LEU A 120 -14.79 -14.16 -23.82
C LEU A 120 -13.83 -13.02 -23.46
N PHE A 121 -14.26 -11.77 -23.62
CA PHE A 121 -13.47 -10.60 -23.22
C PHE A 121 -13.20 -10.59 -21.71
N VAL A 122 -14.22 -10.85 -20.89
CA VAL A 122 -14.06 -11.03 -19.44
C VAL A 122 -13.12 -12.19 -19.12
N ALA A 123 -13.22 -13.32 -19.82
CA ALA A 123 -12.32 -14.44 -19.62
C ALA A 123 -10.86 -14.11 -19.96
N ILE A 124 -10.62 -13.36 -21.05
CA ILE A 124 -9.29 -12.90 -21.44
C ILE A 124 -8.74 -11.91 -20.40
N ILE A 125 -9.54 -10.95 -19.94
CA ILE A 125 -9.13 -10.03 -18.87
C ILE A 125 -8.81 -10.80 -17.59
N CYS A 126 -9.66 -11.74 -17.17
CA CYS A 126 -9.40 -12.56 -16.00
C CYS A 126 -8.11 -13.38 -16.15
N PHE A 127 -7.85 -13.94 -17.32
CA PHE A 127 -6.62 -14.68 -17.59
C PHE A 127 -5.39 -13.76 -17.51
N GLN A 128 -5.47 -12.55 -18.07
CA GLN A 128 -4.41 -11.54 -17.96
C GLN A 128 -4.15 -11.13 -16.50
N ILE A 129 -5.20 -10.94 -15.71
CA ILE A 129 -5.09 -10.61 -14.29
C ILE A 129 -4.43 -11.77 -13.52
N LEU A 130 -4.84 -13.02 -13.77
CA LEU A 130 -4.25 -14.18 -13.11
C LEU A 130 -2.76 -14.33 -13.43
N ASN A 131 -2.39 -14.19 -14.71
CA ASN A 131 -0.99 -14.27 -15.13
C ASN A 131 -0.15 -13.13 -14.54
N ALA A 132 -0.71 -11.92 -14.43
CA ALA A 132 -0.03 -10.81 -13.77
C ALA A 132 0.19 -11.06 -12.27
N ILE A 133 -0.77 -11.68 -11.57
CA ILE A 133 -0.64 -12.04 -10.16
C ILE A 133 0.40 -13.13 -9.97
N GLU A 134 0.39 -14.18 -10.80
CA GLU A 134 1.35 -15.29 -10.73
C GLU A 134 2.79 -14.79 -10.94
N ASN A 135 3.01 -13.93 -11.94
CA ASN A 135 4.32 -13.31 -12.17
C ASN A 135 4.78 -12.41 -10.99
N LEU A 136 3.85 -11.75 -10.31
CA LEU A 136 4.15 -10.94 -9.14
C LEU A 136 4.61 -11.82 -7.96
N ASP A 137 3.90 -12.92 -7.73
CA ASP A 137 4.22 -13.89 -6.68
C ASP A 137 5.55 -14.59 -6.96
N ASP A 138 5.87 -14.93 -8.23
CA ASP A 138 7.16 -15.52 -8.62
C ASP A 138 8.34 -14.60 -8.29
N ASN A 139 8.19 -13.29 -8.55
CA ASN A 139 9.21 -12.30 -8.17
C ASN A 139 9.38 -12.21 -6.66
N LEU A 140 8.30 -12.24 -5.88
CA LEU A 140 8.38 -12.20 -4.41
C LEU A 140 9.02 -13.45 -3.82
N MET A 141 8.73 -14.62 -4.40
CA MET A 141 9.35 -15.89 -4.01
C MET A 141 10.86 -15.89 -4.23
N LYS A 142 11.37 -15.14 -5.22
CA LYS A 142 12.81 -14.97 -5.47
C LYS A 142 13.57 -14.40 -4.28
N TYR A 143 12.93 -13.57 -3.45
CA TYR A 143 13.58 -12.85 -2.35
C TYR A 143 13.32 -13.43 -0.94
N ASP A 144 12.49 -14.47 -0.81
CA ASP A 144 12.08 -15.10 0.47
C ASP A 144 11.74 -14.09 1.59
N LEU A 145 10.86 -13.12 1.28
CA LEU A 145 10.50 -12.07 2.24
C LEU A 145 9.72 -12.60 3.46
N ASP A 146 9.04 -13.74 3.33
CA ASP A 146 8.32 -14.37 4.44
C ASP A 146 9.28 -14.97 5.49
N GLY A 147 10.42 -15.53 5.04
CA GLY A 147 11.49 -15.97 5.93
C GLY A 147 12.12 -14.81 6.69
N LEU A 148 12.34 -13.69 5.99
CA LEU A 148 12.86 -12.45 6.59
C LEU A 148 11.91 -11.88 7.65
N GLU A 149 10.61 -11.79 7.36
CA GLU A 149 9.60 -11.26 8.28
C GLU A 149 9.55 -12.08 9.58
N LYS A 150 9.57 -13.42 9.48
CA LYS A 150 9.60 -14.30 10.65
C LYS A 150 10.87 -14.14 11.47
N THR A 151 12.01 -13.95 10.80
CA THR A 151 13.30 -13.74 11.45
C THR A 151 13.30 -12.42 12.21
N MET A 152 12.85 -11.33 11.57
CA MET A 152 12.70 -10.04 12.23
C MET A 152 11.72 -10.09 13.42
N ALA A 153 10.57 -10.75 13.26
CA ALA A 153 9.59 -10.88 14.34
C ALA A 153 10.12 -11.69 15.55
N ARG A 154 11.12 -12.54 15.35
CA ARG A 154 11.75 -13.32 16.41
C ARG A 154 12.88 -12.55 17.11
N GLU A 155 13.75 -11.90 16.35
CA GLU A 155 14.99 -11.30 16.88
C GLU A 155 14.84 -9.81 17.26
N VAL A 156 13.87 -9.09 16.68
CA VAL A 156 13.67 -7.65 16.91
C VAL A 156 12.59 -7.41 17.94
N PHE A 157 12.98 -6.96 19.12
CA PHE A 157 12.04 -6.68 20.21
C PHE A 157 11.51 -5.24 20.19
N GLY A 158 10.22 -5.08 20.46
CA GLY A 158 9.60 -3.78 20.72
C GLY A 158 9.43 -2.86 19.50
N GLN A 159 9.62 -3.36 18.27
CA GLN A 159 9.48 -2.58 17.04
C GLN A 159 8.54 -3.22 15.98
N PRO A 160 7.35 -3.74 16.35
CA PRO A 160 6.49 -4.44 15.39
C PRO A 160 6.03 -3.56 14.22
N LEU A 161 5.74 -2.28 14.47
CA LEU A 161 5.29 -1.33 13.43
C LEU A 161 6.38 -1.02 12.40
N VAL A 162 7.64 -0.95 12.87
CA VAL A 162 8.81 -0.76 11.99
C VAL A 162 8.94 -1.97 11.07
N ILE A 163 8.83 -3.19 11.62
CA ILE A 163 8.91 -4.43 10.84
C ILE A 163 7.78 -4.46 9.80
N GLU A 164 6.53 -4.20 10.20
CA GLU A 164 5.39 -4.14 9.28
C GLU A 164 5.61 -3.12 8.16
N ARG A 165 6.08 -1.92 8.49
CA ARG A 165 6.35 -0.87 7.50
C ARG A 165 7.44 -1.26 6.52
N VAL A 166 8.59 -1.74 7.03
CA VAL A 166 9.73 -2.16 6.20
C VAL A 166 9.34 -3.32 5.29
N MET A 167 8.69 -4.35 5.84
CA MET A 167 8.27 -5.51 5.06
C MET A 167 7.20 -5.14 4.02
N GLY A 168 6.26 -4.25 4.34
CA GLY A 168 5.29 -3.74 3.37
C GLY A 168 5.98 -3.04 2.19
N LEU A 169 6.92 -2.14 2.47
CA LEU A 169 7.67 -1.42 1.44
C LEU A 169 8.53 -2.34 0.58
N LEU A 170 9.18 -3.35 1.19
CA LEU A 170 9.97 -4.34 0.46
C LEU A 170 9.09 -5.23 -0.41
N LYS A 171 7.94 -5.70 0.10
CA LYS A 171 6.99 -6.50 -0.68
C LYS A 171 6.43 -5.71 -1.86
N ASP A 172 6.05 -4.46 -1.65
CA ASP A 172 5.51 -3.61 -2.71
C ASP A 172 6.56 -3.30 -3.80
N TYR A 173 7.81 -3.07 -3.40
CA TYR A 173 8.88 -2.73 -4.33
C TYR A 173 9.41 -3.97 -5.06
N LEU A 174 9.79 -5.04 -4.35
CA LEU A 174 10.39 -6.23 -4.96
C LEU A 174 9.40 -7.10 -5.76
N ALA A 175 8.11 -6.78 -5.73
CA ALA A 175 7.07 -7.41 -6.55
C ALA A 175 7.27 -7.18 -8.05
N THR A 176 7.92 -6.09 -8.46
CA THR A 176 8.17 -5.77 -9.87
C THR A 176 9.64 -5.40 -10.08
N HIS A 177 10.12 -5.48 -11.32
CA HIS A 177 11.48 -5.07 -11.71
C HIS A 177 11.49 -3.75 -12.52
N VAL A 178 10.37 -3.02 -12.51
CA VAL A 178 10.20 -1.79 -13.28
C VAL A 178 9.80 -0.68 -12.33
N HIS A 179 10.77 0.14 -11.95
CA HIS A 179 10.58 1.23 -11.01
C HIS A 179 10.82 2.60 -11.63
N ASN A 180 10.18 3.62 -11.05
CA ASN A 180 10.35 5.02 -11.44
C ASN A 180 11.26 5.80 -10.47
N LYS A 181 11.70 5.14 -9.40
CA LYS A 181 12.64 5.64 -8.39
C LYS A 181 13.22 4.46 -7.61
N PRO A 182 14.44 4.57 -7.08
CA PRO A 182 14.94 3.60 -6.12
C PRO A 182 14.14 3.62 -4.81
N LEU A 183 14.10 2.48 -4.12
CA LEU A 183 13.54 2.42 -2.76
C LEU A 183 14.60 2.90 -1.78
N VAL A 184 14.38 4.04 -1.14
CA VAL A 184 15.27 4.55 -0.10
C VAL A 184 14.53 4.56 1.22
N LEU A 185 15.01 3.78 2.19
CA LEU A 185 14.51 3.69 3.55
C LEU A 185 15.48 4.42 4.48
N SER A 186 14.99 5.28 5.35
CA SER A 186 15.80 5.97 6.37
C SER A 186 15.38 5.54 7.75
N PHE A 187 16.21 4.74 8.42
CA PHE A 187 16.01 4.29 9.78
C PHE A 187 16.55 5.34 10.75
N ASN A 188 15.65 6.00 11.47
CA ASN A 188 15.98 7.10 12.37
C ASN A 188 15.50 6.77 13.78
N GLY A 189 16.33 7.02 14.79
CA GLY A 189 15.96 6.69 16.16
C GLY A 189 17.11 6.83 17.15
N PRO A 190 16.83 6.78 18.46
CA PRO A 190 17.87 6.77 19.48
C PRO A 190 18.74 5.50 19.40
N SER A 191 19.89 5.52 20.05
CA SER A 191 20.84 4.41 20.02
C SER A 191 20.31 3.18 20.77
N GLY A 192 20.60 1.98 20.24
CA GLY A 192 20.31 0.70 20.91
C GLY A 192 18.87 0.17 20.80
N VAL A 193 18.06 0.74 19.91
CA VAL A 193 16.67 0.32 19.66
C VAL A 193 16.50 -0.73 18.55
N GLY A 194 17.60 -1.19 17.94
CA GLY A 194 17.58 -2.27 16.94
C GLY A 194 17.81 -1.84 15.48
N LYS A 195 18.10 -0.57 15.17
CA LYS A 195 18.29 -0.10 13.78
C LYS A 195 19.37 -0.88 13.00
N SER A 196 20.60 -0.90 13.51
CA SER A 196 21.72 -1.64 12.91
C SER A 196 21.50 -3.15 12.97
N HIS A 197 20.72 -3.65 13.93
CA HIS A 197 20.35 -5.07 13.98
C HIS A 197 19.40 -5.45 12.84
N ILE A 198 18.38 -4.63 12.53
CA ILE A 198 17.55 -4.81 11.33
C ILE A 198 18.39 -4.71 10.06
N GLY A 199 19.30 -3.72 9.97
CA GLY A 199 20.25 -3.61 8.86
C GLY A 199 21.09 -4.88 8.67
N TRP A 200 21.61 -5.44 9.76
CA TRP A 200 22.35 -6.69 9.73
C TRP A 200 21.48 -7.89 9.31
N LEU A 201 20.24 -7.98 9.79
CA LEU A 201 19.30 -9.03 9.38
C LEU A 201 18.98 -8.97 7.90
N LEU A 202 18.72 -7.76 7.37
CA LEU A 202 18.55 -7.53 5.93
C LEU A 202 19.78 -7.98 5.16
N ALA A 203 20.97 -7.55 5.60
CA ALA A 203 22.22 -7.93 4.94
C ALA A 203 22.40 -9.45 4.90
N LYS A 204 22.21 -10.12 6.06
CA LYS A 204 22.35 -11.57 6.21
C LYS A 204 21.38 -12.33 5.31
N HIS A 205 20.11 -11.91 5.30
CA HIS A 205 19.07 -12.54 4.49
C HIS A 205 19.35 -12.41 3.00
N PHE A 206 19.53 -11.17 2.52
CA PHE A 206 19.74 -10.94 1.09
C PHE A 206 21.06 -11.52 0.58
N ARG A 207 22.11 -11.61 1.39
CA ARG A 207 23.34 -12.33 1.04
C ARG A 207 23.12 -13.83 0.91
N SER A 208 22.25 -14.40 1.73
CA SER A 208 21.91 -15.83 1.67
C SER A 208 21.04 -16.16 0.46
N VAL A 209 20.15 -15.25 0.05
CA VAL A 209 19.18 -15.49 -1.03
C VAL A 209 19.73 -15.08 -2.40
N MET A 210 20.35 -13.91 -2.50
CA MET A 210 20.84 -13.34 -3.78
C MET A 210 22.36 -13.47 -3.98
N GLY A 211 23.08 -13.94 -2.97
CA GLY A 211 24.54 -14.01 -2.97
C GLY A 211 25.22 -12.77 -2.38
N PRO A 212 26.52 -12.87 -2.02
CA PRO A 212 27.23 -11.83 -1.29
C PRO A 212 27.52 -10.57 -2.12
N HIS A 213 27.59 -10.69 -3.44
CA HIS A 213 27.94 -9.59 -4.35
C HIS A 213 26.77 -8.62 -4.61
N SER A 214 25.55 -8.99 -4.19
CA SER A 214 24.31 -8.23 -4.40
C SER A 214 23.98 -7.31 -3.23
N VAL A 215 24.79 -7.35 -2.16
CA VAL A 215 24.54 -6.62 -0.91
C VAL A 215 25.78 -5.90 -0.40
N LEU A 216 25.74 -4.58 -0.40
CA LEU A 216 26.77 -3.74 0.21
C LEU A 216 26.34 -3.38 1.63
N HIS A 217 27.22 -3.61 2.61
CA HIS A 217 27.03 -3.10 3.97
C HIS A 217 28.17 -2.12 4.27
N TYR A 218 27.88 -0.84 4.13
CA TYR A 218 28.82 0.26 4.23
C TYR A 218 28.73 0.92 5.61
N PHE A 219 29.76 0.73 6.43
CA PHE A 219 29.93 1.42 7.71
C PHE A 219 30.74 2.69 7.51
N THR A 220 30.14 3.86 7.73
CA THR A 220 30.75 5.16 7.41
C THR A 220 32.09 5.36 8.11
N MET A 221 32.17 5.07 9.42
CA MET A 221 33.39 5.27 10.20
C MET A 221 34.52 4.28 9.84
N HIS A 222 34.18 3.13 9.24
CA HIS A 222 35.16 2.12 8.84
C HIS A 222 35.67 2.34 7.41
N HIS A 223 34.77 2.66 6.47
CA HIS A 223 35.12 2.80 5.06
C HIS A 223 35.64 4.20 4.73
N CYS A 224 35.20 5.23 5.47
CA CYS A 224 35.75 6.58 5.33
C CYS A 224 36.15 7.13 6.71
N PRO A 225 37.26 6.63 7.29
CA PRO A 225 37.73 7.08 8.59
C PRO A 225 38.26 8.52 8.54
N VAL A 226 38.27 9.17 9.70
CA VAL A 226 38.77 10.56 9.86
C VAL A 226 40.26 10.61 9.49
N GLY A 227 40.57 11.27 8.38
CA GLY A 227 41.94 11.42 7.86
C GLY A 227 42.13 10.86 6.45
N THR A 228 41.22 10.03 5.94
CA THR A 228 41.20 9.63 4.53
C THR A 228 40.69 10.78 3.66
N SER A 229 41.23 10.89 2.43
CA SER A 229 40.74 11.86 1.45
C SER A 229 39.28 11.56 1.11
N VAL A 230 38.41 12.55 1.31
CA VAL A 230 36.97 12.40 1.07
C VAL A 230 36.68 12.10 -0.41
N SER A 231 37.47 12.65 -1.32
CA SER A 231 37.40 12.34 -2.76
C SER A 231 37.71 10.87 -3.07
N THR A 232 38.59 10.23 -2.30
CA THR A 232 38.90 8.80 -2.49
C THR A 232 37.70 7.95 -2.06
N CYS A 233 37.12 8.23 -0.89
CA CYS A 233 35.91 7.54 -0.42
C CYS A 233 34.75 7.72 -1.42
N GLN A 234 34.60 8.92 -1.98
CA GLN A 234 33.56 9.22 -2.96
C GLN A 234 33.72 8.39 -4.24
N LEU A 235 34.94 8.32 -4.78
CA LEU A 235 35.24 7.55 -5.97
C LEU A 235 35.00 6.06 -5.73
N GLU A 236 35.53 5.51 -4.63
CA GLU A 236 35.37 4.11 -4.26
C GLU A 236 33.90 3.73 -4.07
N LEU A 237 33.11 4.56 -3.39
CA LEU A 237 31.68 4.34 -3.20
C LEU A 237 30.93 4.36 -4.54
N SER A 238 31.24 5.32 -5.41
CA SER A 238 30.58 5.46 -6.71
C SER A 238 30.90 4.29 -7.63
N GLU A 239 32.17 3.87 -7.68
CA GLU A 239 32.62 2.70 -8.45
C GLU A 239 31.96 1.42 -7.92
N THR A 240 31.96 1.22 -6.61
CA THR A 240 31.34 0.04 -5.98
C THR A 240 29.84 -0.05 -6.28
N ILE A 241 29.12 1.08 -6.15
CA ILE A 241 27.68 1.12 -6.48
C ILE A 241 27.46 0.84 -7.96
N GLY A 242 28.23 1.49 -8.85
CA GLY A 242 28.13 1.30 -10.29
C GLY A 242 28.35 -0.16 -10.71
N ASP A 243 29.42 -0.79 -10.21
CA ASP A 243 29.76 -2.18 -10.50
C ASP A 243 28.71 -3.17 -9.98
N MET A 244 28.11 -2.89 -8.81
CA MET A 244 27.06 -3.72 -8.24
C MET A 244 25.76 -3.58 -9.02
N VAL A 245 25.37 -2.36 -9.38
CA VAL A 245 24.16 -2.09 -10.18
C VAL A 245 24.27 -2.72 -11.57
N ALA A 246 25.40 -2.57 -12.26
CA ALA A 246 25.62 -3.15 -13.58
C ALA A 246 25.55 -4.69 -13.57
N ARG A 247 26.11 -5.33 -12.52
CA ARG A 247 25.99 -6.79 -12.34
C ARG A 247 24.57 -7.22 -12.01
N ALA A 248 23.89 -6.47 -11.15
CA ALA A 248 22.54 -6.78 -10.74
C ALA A 248 21.54 -6.71 -11.90
N GLU A 249 21.73 -5.76 -12.84
CA GLU A 249 20.94 -5.70 -14.08
C GLU A 249 21.15 -6.96 -14.95
N MET A 250 22.40 -7.43 -15.11
CA MET A 250 22.69 -8.65 -15.88
C MET A 250 22.05 -9.91 -15.28
N GLU A 251 21.94 -9.97 -13.95
CA GLU A 251 21.35 -11.09 -13.21
C GLU A 251 19.84 -10.91 -12.93
N GLU A 252 19.25 -9.82 -13.42
CA GLU A 252 17.85 -9.41 -13.16
C GLU A 252 17.51 -9.43 -11.66
N ILE A 253 18.41 -8.96 -10.79
CA ILE A 253 18.22 -8.85 -9.34
C ILE A 253 18.24 -7.40 -8.90
N ILE A 254 17.58 -7.09 -7.79
CA ILE A 254 17.62 -5.75 -7.19
C ILE A 254 18.69 -5.75 -6.08
N PRO A 255 19.80 -5.00 -6.22
CA PRO A 255 20.85 -4.94 -5.22
C PRO A 255 20.39 -4.13 -3.99
N VAL A 256 20.95 -4.47 -2.83
CA VAL A 256 20.62 -3.85 -1.55
C VAL A 256 21.86 -3.17 -0.95
N PHE A 257 21.77 -1.86 -0.74
CA PHE A 257 22.82 -1.04 -0.15
C PHE A 257 22.42 -0.61 1.25
N ILE A 258 23.18 -1.01 2.25
CA ILE A 258 22.91 -0.69 3.66
C ILE A 258 24.03 0.21 4.14
N LEU A 259 23.71 1.47 4.40
CA LEU A 259 24.65 2.48 4.85
C LEU A 259 24.39 2.76 6.32
N ASP A 260 25.33 2.36 7.18
CA ASP A 260 25.25 2.56 8.62
C ASP A 260 26.07 3.79 9.06
N GLU A 261 25.62 4.38 10.16
CA GLU A 261 26.20 5.57 10.80
C GLU A 261 26.23 6.79 9.87
N VAL A 262 25.14 7.02 9.13
CA VAL A 262 25.03 8.10 8.13
C VAL A 262 25.18 9.50 8.75
N GLU A 263 24.95 9.67 10.06
CA GLU A 263 25.23 10.92 10.77
C GLU A 263 26.70 11.37 10.73
N PHE A 264 27.64 10.45 10.49
CA PHE A 264 29.06 10.77 10.37
C PHE A 264 29.52 10.91 8.93
N MET A 265 28.60 10.78 7.96
CA MET A 265 28.93 10.84 6.55
C MET A 265 29.25 12.28 6.13
N PRO A 266 30.40 12.54 5.49
CA PRO A 266 30.72 13.87 4.95
C PRO A 266 29.67 14.33 3.93
N GLU A 267 29.44 15.64 3.87
CA GLU A 267 28.45 16.25 2.99
C GLU A 267 28.63 15.85 1.52
N THR A 268 29.87 15.77 1.03
CA THR A 268 30.16 15.38 -0.36
C THR A 268 29.76 13.93 -0.67
N LEU A 269 29.79 13.01 0.30
CA LEU A 269 29.28 11.65 0.13
C LEU A 269 27.74 11.65 0.12
N LEU A 270 27.11 12.47 0.97
CA LEU A 270 25.65 12.65 0.96
C LEU A 270 25.15 13.23 -0.36
N GLU A 271 25.87 14.19 -0.94
CA GLU A 271 25.59 14.74 -2.28
C GLU A 271 25.67 13.66 -3.35
N THR A 272 26.70 12.80 -3.28
CA THR A 272 26.90 11.69 -4.22
C THR A 272 25.75 10.69 -4.13
N LEU A 273 25.35 10.29 -2.92
CA LEU A 273 24.16 9.45 -2.69
C LEU A 273 22.88 10.12 -3.18
N GLY A 274 22.73 11.41 -2.94
CA GLY A 274 21.62 12.21 -3.44
C GLY A 274 21.49 12.15 -4.96
N GLY A 275 22.61 12.01 -5.69
CA GLY A 275 22.64 11.75 -7.13
C GLY A 275 21.96 10.43 -7.51
N PHE A 276 22.26 9.34 -6.80
CA PHE A 276 21.67 8.02 -7.05
C PHE A 276 20.17 7.95 -6.74
N PHE A 277 19.65 8.80 -5.85
CA PHE A 277 18.24 8.80 -5.46
C PHE A 277 17.31 9.54 -6.44
N GLN A 278 17.86 10.15 -7.49
CA GLN A 278 17.08 10.92 -8.46
C GLN A 278 16.24 10.01 -9.38
N LYS A 279 15.10 10.53 -9.85
CA LYS A 279 14.18 9.80 -10.74
C LYS A 279 14.64 9.77 -12.21
N ASN A 280 15.50 10.70 -12.60
CA ASN A 280 15.96 10.87 -13.98
C ASN A 280 17.28 10.10 -14.22
N GLN A 281 17.38 8.90 -13.66
CA GLN A 281 18.53 8.02 -13.81
C GLN A 281 18.26 6.97 -14.90
N THR A 282 19.30 6.26 -15.32
CA THR A 282 19.12 5.05 -16.14
C THR A 282 18.36 3.99 -15.34
N ASN A 283 17.63 3.12 -16.04
CA ASN A 283 16.74 2.12 -15.41
C ASN A 283 17.46 1.26 -14.36
N GLU A 284 18.74 0.96 -14.58
CA GLU A 284 19.59 0.16 -13.70
C GLU A 284 19.67 0.77 -12.28
N TYR A 285 19.87 2.08 -12.15
CA TYR A 285 19.94 2.75 -10.83
C TYR A 285 18.56 2.97 -10.19
N LEU A 286 17.48 2.87 -10.97
CA LEU A 286 16.11 2.94 -10.44
C LEU A 286 15.71 1.62 -9.75
N ASN A 287 16.39 0.53 -10.09
CA ASN A 287 16.20 -0.82 -9.55
C ASN A 287 17.21 -1.10 -8.44
N ALA A 288 17.11 -0.37 -7.32
CA ALA A 288 18.01 -0.52 -6.19
C ALA A 288 17.31 -0.18 -4.87
N VAL A 289 17.64 -0.93 -3.81
CA VAL A 289 17.18 -0.66 -2.45
C VAL A 289 18.32 -0.05 -1.64
N TYR A 290 18.07 1.10 -1.03
CA TYR A 290 18.99 1.77 -0.12
C TYR A 290 18.38 1.83 1.28
N VAL A 291 19.16 1.46 2.29
CA VAL A 291 18.79 1.52 3.71
C VAL A 291 19.81 2.40 4.41
N LEU A 292 19.37 3.60 4.80
CA LEU A 292 20.17 4.57 5.54
C LEU A 292 19.89 4.40 7.03
N ILE A 293 20.90 4.12 7.83
CA ILE A 293 20.77 3.95 9.27
C ILE A 293 21.43 5.13 9.97
N SER A 294 20.66 5.84 10.80
CA SER A 294 21.21 6.99 11.52
C SER A 294 20.57 7.28 12.87
N ASN A 295 21.34 7.94 13.73
CA ASN A 295 20.84 8.48 15.01
C ASN A 295 20.25 9.90 14.87
N LEU A 296 20.18 10.44 13.65
CA LEU A 296 19.62 11.77 13.38
C LEU A 296 18.14 11.84 13.83
N GLY A 297 17.80 12.90 14.55
CA GLY A 297 16.46 13.11 15.11
C GLY A 297 16.12 12.23 16.32
N GLY A 298 17.08 11.46 16.85
CA GLY A 298 16.87 10.57 18.00
C GLY A 298 16.32 11.28 19.24
N GLU A 299 16.83 12.48 19.57
CA GLU A 299 16.34 13.27 20.71
C GLU A 299 14.88 13.74 20.55
N GLU A 300 14.50 14.18 19.34
CA GLU A 300 13.11 14.58 19.05
C GLU A 300 12.17 13.37 19.15
N ILE A 301 12.59 12.21 18.65
CA ILE A 301 11.83 10.96 18.80
C ILE A 301 11.63 10.64 20.28
N VAL A 302 12.68 10.71 21.10
CA VAL A 302 12.59 10.46 22.55
C VAL A 302 11.57 11.39 23.20
N HIS A 303 11.66 12.69 22.91
CA HIS A 303 10.76 13.68 23.49
C HIS A 303 9.29 13.43 23.10
N ARG A 304 9.00 13.25 21.80
CA ARG A 304 7.65 12.99 21.29
C ARG A 304 7.10 11.65 21.72
N PHE A 305 7.92 10.60 21.69
CA PHE A 305 7.53 9.27 22.13
C PHE A 305 7.08 9.29 23.60
N LEU A 306 7.84 9.95 24.49
CA LEU A 306 7.48 10.07 25.91
C LEU A 306 6.23 10.94 26.16
N GLN A 307 5.92 11.88 25.27
CA GLN A 307 4.64 12.61 25.30
C GLN A 307 3.48 11.69 24.92
N ASN A 308 3.61 10.97 23.80
CA ASN A 308 2.59 10.08 23.22
C ASN A 308 2.31 8.83 24.07
N VAL A 309 3.21 8.47 24.99
CA VAL A 309 2.96 7.41 25.98
C VAL A 309 1.87 7.83 26.97
N SER A 310 1.69 9.12 27.21
CA SER A 310 0.64 9.62 28.11
C SER A 310 -0.72 9.74 27.41
N ASP A 311 -0.72 9.67 26.08
CA ASP A 311 -1.91 9.79 25.25
C ASP A 311 -2.31 8.42 24.68
N ASP A 312 -3.26 7.78 25.35
CA ASP A 312 -3.78 6.46 24.96
C ASP A 312 -4.85 6.54 23.86
N SER A 313 -5.13 7.75 23.35
CA SER A 313 -6.19 7.97 22.36
C SER A 313 -5.75 7.71 20.91
N LEU A 314 -4.44 7.80 20.62
CA LEU A 314 -3.89 7.65 19.28
C LEU A 314 -3.65 6.18 18.92
N GLN A 315 -4.04 5.79 17.70
CA GLN A 315 -3.70 4.48 17.16
C GLN A 315 -2.17 4.33 17.00
N PRO A 316 -1.61 3.12 17.12
CA PRO A 316 -0.17 2.91 17.00
C PRO A 316 0.43 3.44 15.68
N GLN A 317 -0.32 3.33 14.57
CA GLN A 317 0.10 3.83 13.26
C GLN A 317 0.16 5.36 13.21
N GLU A 318 -0.83 6.03 13.81
CA GLU A 318 -0.90 7.49 13.87
C GLU A 318 0.28 8.06 14.67
N LYS A 319 0.70 7.36 15.73
CA LYS A 319 1.92 7.72 16.50
C LYS A 319 3.18 7.64 15.64
N LEU A 320 3.28 6.68 14.73
CA LEU A 320 4.41 6.55 13.81
C LEU A 320 4.42 7.68 12.77
N ASP A 321 3.26 7.99 12.20
CA ASP A 321 3.09 9.05 11.20
C ASP A 321 3.39 10.45 11.79
N GLU A 322 3.03 10.68 13.06
CA GLU A 322 3.37 11.90 13.78
C GLU A 322 4.89 12.04 13.95
N LEU A 323 5.57 10.96 14.37
CA LEU A 323 7.04 10.94 14.49
C LEU A 323 7.71 11.19 13.14
N GLN A 324 7.21 10.57 12.07
CA GLN A 324 7.71 10.77 10.71
C GLN A 324 7.59 12.25 10.28
N SER A 325 6.44 12.86 10.58
CA SER A 325 6.17 14.27 10.27
C SER A 325 7.06 15.22 11.06
N ALA A 326 7.35 14.90 12.33
CA ALA A 326 8.26 15.67 13.17
C ALA A 326 9.73 15.58 12.71
N LEU A 327 10.14 14.43 12.15
CA LEU A 327 11.52 14.20 11.72
C LEU A 327 11.85 14.79 10.36
N ARG A 328 10.89 14.80 9.44
CA ARG A 328 11.10 15.28 8.08
C ARG A 328 11.79 16.66 8.00
N PRO A 329 11.37 17.71 8.75
CA PRO A 329 12.08 18.99 8.72
C PRO A 329 13.53 18.86 9.22
N ILE A 330 13.76 18.14 10.32
CA ILE A 330 15.11 17.95 10.91
C ILE A 330 16.05 17.28 9.91
N LEU A 331 15.60 16.21 9.26
CA LEU A 331 16.42 15.47 8.29
C LEU A 331 16.62 16.27 6.99
N SER A 332 15.61 17.03 6.56
CA SER A 332 15.74 17.89 5.38
C SER A 332 16.73 19.04 5.58
N HIS A 333 16.97 19.46 6.84
CA HIS A 333 18.02 20.43 7.17
C HIS A 333 19.42 19.83 7.05
N VAL A 334 19.57 18.51 7.22
CA VAL A 334 20.86 17.83 7.03
C VAL A 334 21.16 17.70 5.54
N HIS A 335 20.22 17.19 4.75
CA HIS A 335 20.35 17.18 3.30
C HIS A 335 18.98 17.12 2.61
N SER A 336 18.88 17.72 1.43
CA SER A 336 17.62 17.88 0.69
C SER A 336 16.96 16.56 0.26
N PHE A 337 17.76 15.50 0.02
CA PHE A 337 17.23 14.22 -0.46
C PHE A 337 16.22 13.58 0.50
N TRP A 338 16.31 13.84 1.82
CA TRP A 338 15.40 13.26 2.81
C TRP A 338 13.93 13.67 2.62
N THR A 339 13.66 14.70 1.82
CA THR A 339 12.30 15.07 1.41
C THR A 339 11.60 13.98 0.58
N GLY A 340 12.35 13.20 -0.19
CA GLY A 340 11.83 12.14 -1.08
C GLY A 340 11.99 10.71 -0.56
N VAL A 341 12.61 10.55 0.62
CA VAL A 341 12.95 9.26 1.24
C VAL A 341 11.83 8.81 2.19
N GLU A 342 11.68 7.49 2.32
CA GLU A 342 10.75 6.89 3.26
C GLU A 342 11.39 6.77 4.65
N ILE A 343 10.99 7.67 5.54
CA ILE A 343 11.52 7.76 6.91
C ILE A 343 10.78 6.75 7.80
N VAL A 344 11.54 5.87 8.45
CA VAL A 344 11.04 4.85 9.38
C VAL A 344 11.57 5.17 10.78
N PRO A 345 10.75 5.79 11.65
CA PRO A 345 11.17 6.14 13.00
C PRO A 345 11.13 4.94 13.96
N PHE A 346 12.19 4.78 14.74
CA PHE A 346 12.31 3.72 15.76
C PHE A 346 12.03 4.29 17.14
N GLY A 347 11.06 3.70 17.84
CA GLY A 347 10.67 4.10 19.19
C GLY A 347 11.61 3.60 20.28
N LEU A 348 11.37 4.04 21.51
CA LEU A 348 12.11 3.53 22.67
C LEU A 348 11.67 2.11 23.05
N LEU A 349 12.61 1.35 23.61
CA LEU A 349 12.34 0.01 24.12
C LEU A 349 11.88 0.04 25.58
N GLU A 350 10.71 -0.54 25.85
CA GLU A 350 10.28 -0.87 27.22
C GLU A 350 11.26 -1.84 27.90
N LYS A 351 11.32 -1.81 29.23
CA LYS A 351 12.15 -2.70 30.04
C LYS A 351 11.91 -4.18 29.74
N THR A 352 10.66 -4.57 29.46
CA THR A 352 10.29 -5.94 29.06
C THR A 352 11.05 -6.39 27.81
N HIS A 353 11.19 -5.54 26.80
CA HIS A 353 11.97 -5.83 25.59
C HIS A 353 13.47 -5.98 25.90
N ILE A 354 13.99 -5.19 26.84
CA ILE A 354 15.39 -5.29 27.25
C ILE A 354 15.65 -6.60 28.01
N LEU A 355 14.70 -7.07 28.81
CA LEU A 355 14.79 -8.40 29.43
C LEU A 355 14.87 -9.50 28.37
N SER A 356 14.11 -9.39 27.26
CA SER A 356 14.20 -10.31 26.12
C SER A 356 15.58 -10.25 25.44
N CYS A 357 16.17 -9.06 25.27
CA CYS A 357 17.54 -8.94 24.76
C CYS A 357 18.55 -9.68 25.64
N PHE A 358 18.48 -9.52 26.97
CA PHE A 358 19.35 -10.27 27.90
C PHE A 358 19.13 -11.78 27.82
N TYR A 359 17.87 -12.21 27.70
CA TYR A 359 17.55 -13.62 27.58
C TYR A 359 18.21 -14.25 26.35
N GLU A 360 18.06 -13.63 25.17
CA GLU A 360 18.66 -14.13 23.93
C GLU A 360 20.19 -14.07 23.97
N GLU A 361 20.78 -12.99 24.50
CA GLU A 361 22.23 -12.85 24.60
C GLU A 361 22.85 -13.91 25.52
N MET A 362 22.23 -14.18 26.67
CA MET A 362 22.70 -15.24 27.57
C MET A 362 22.61 -16.62 26.88
N MET A 363 21.51 -16.86 26.16
CA MET A 363 21.34 -18.10 25.40
C MET A 363 22.38 -18.25 24.28
N SER A 364 22.73 -17.17 23.57
CA SER A 364 23.74 -17.22 22.52
C SER A 364 25.15 -17.48 23.05
N GLU A 365 25.47 -16.96 24.25
CA GLU A 365 26.73 -17.22 24.95
C GLU A 365 26.75 -18.59 25.67
N GLY A 366 25.67 -19.38 25.59
CA GLY A 366 25.56 -20.68 26.26
C GLY A 366 25.38 -20.60 27.78
N ILE A 367 25.04 -19.42 28.30
CA ILE A 367 24.76 -19.17 29.71
C ILE A 367 23.27 -19.41 29.97
N TYR A 368 22.94 -20.23 30.97
CA TYR A 368 21.55 -20.51 31.29
C TYR A 368 20.83 -19.23 31.82
N PRO A 369 19.76 -18.76 31.14
CA PRO A 369 19.07 -17.52 31.52
C PRO A 369 18.21 -17.73 32.78
N ASN A 370 18.63 -17.12 33.89
CA ASN A 370 17.83 -17.05 35.10
C ASN A 370 17.10 -15.70 35.17
N ALA A 371 15.77 -15.72 35.25
CA ALA A 371 14.93 -14.51 35.28
C ALA A 371 15.36 -13.50 36.36
N SER A 372 15.68 -13.97 37.58
CA SER A 372 16.15 -13.10 38.67
C SER A 372 17.50 -12.44 38.37
N HIS A 373 18.37 -13.16 37.66
CA HIS A 373 19.67 -12.65 37.26
C HIS A 373 19.54 -11.62 36.13
N ILE A 374 18.72 -11.93 35.13
CA ILE A 374 18.40 -11.02 34.02
C ILE A 374 17.81 -9.72 34.56
N GLU A 375 16.87 -9.80 35.49
CA GLU A 375 16.23 -8.62 36.07
C GLU A 375 17.21 -7.76 36.89
N ARG A 376 18.15 -8.40 37.60
CA ARG A 376 19.26 -7.71 38.28
C ARG A 376 20.17 -6.98 37.29
N LEU A 377 20.54 -7.62 36.18
CA LEU A 377 21.42 -7.02 35.16
C LEU A 377 20.72 -5.87 34.43
N ALA A 378 19.46 -6.07 34.03
CA ALA A 378 18.63 -5.03 33.44
C ALA A 378 18.45 -3.85 34.41
N GLY A 379 18.29 -4.10 35.70
CA GLY A 379 18.22 -3.06 36.73
C GLY A 379 19.46 -2.16 36.85
N GLN A 380 20.61 -2.55 36.28
CA GLN A 380 21.82 -1.71 36.25
C GLN A 380 21.81 -0.70 35.10
N LEU A 381 20.87 -0.81 34.16
CA LEU A 381 20.74 0.10 33.02
C LEU A 381 19.97 1.37 33.41
N SER A 382 20.09 2.40 32.58
CA SER A 382 19.38 3.67 32.78
C SER A 382 18.05 3.69 32.04
N TYR A 383 17.00 4.21 32.71
CA TYR A 383 15.64 4.27 32.18
C TYR A 383 15.02 5.67 32.24
N TYR A 384 14.15 5.98 31.30
CA TYR A 384 13.12 7.01 31.42
C TYR A 384 11.89 6.41 32.10
N LYS A 385 11.28 7.16 33.04
CA LYS A 385 10.06 6.75 33.74
C LYS A 385 8.91 7.66 33.34
N LYS A 386 7.86 7.10 32.74
CA LYS A 386 6.68 7.86 32.30
C LYS A 386 5.43 6.98 32.34
N ALA A 387 4.34 7.50 32.88
CA ALA A 387 3.05 6.79 32.96
C ALA A 387 3.14 5.37 33.55
N GLY A 388 3.99 5.17 34.56
CA GLY A 388 4.20 3.85 35.20
C GLY A 388 5.04 2.86 34.37
N LYS A 389 5.55 3.26 33.20
CA LYS A 389 6.42 2.45 32.34
C LYS A 389 7.88 2.89 32.43
N GLU A 390 8.79 1.95 32.21
CA GLU A 390 10.25 2.17 32.16
C GLU A 390 10.76 1.92 30.73
N PHE A 391 11.40 2.91 30.12
CA PHE A 391 11.98 2.84 28.78
C PHE A 391 13.50 2.98 28.84
N GLY A 392 14.26 2.09 28.19
CA GLY A 392 15.72 2.13 28.26
C GLY A 392 16.31 3.34 27.54
N ARG A 393 17.21 4.08 28.20
CA ARG A 393 17.91 5.22 27.57
C ARG A 393 18.86 4.80 26.45
N THR A 394 19.49 3.64 26.61
CA THR A 394 20.44 3.07 25.65
C THR A 394 19.91 1.81 24.95
N GLY A 395 18.61 1.51 25.13
CA GLY A 395 18.00 0.26 24.69
C GLY A 395 18.84 -0.97 25.06
N CYS A 396 19.06 -1.85 24.08
CA CYS A 396 19.84 -3.09 24.25
C CYS A 396 21.35 -2.94 23.96
N LYS A 397 21.86 -1.73 23.72
CA LYS A 397 23.29 -1.53 23.33
C LYS A 397 24.29 -2.06 24.37
N GLN A 398 23.97 -1.95 25.64
CA GLN A 398 24.87 -2.35 26.74
C GLN A 398 24.70 -3.81 27.15
N VAL A 399 23.77 -4.56 26.54
CA VAL A 399 23.44 -5.94 26.94
C VAL A 399 24.64 -6.86 26.76
N VAL A 400 25.22 -6.91 25.56
CA VAL A 400 26.41 -7.71 25.23
C VAL A 400 27.54 -7.46 26.24
N ALA A 401 27.89 -6.20 26.46
CA ALA A 401 28.96 -5.82 27.39
C ALA A 401 28.66 -6.21 28.84
N LYS A 402 27.38 -6.29 29.25
CA LYS A 402 26.99 -6.70 30.60
C LYS A 402 26.97 -8.23 30.76
N VAL A 403 26.58 -8.97 29.72
CA VAL A 403 26.60 -10.43 29.72
C VAL A 403 28.04 -10.96 29.68
N ASN A 404 28.92 -10.33 28.91
CA ASN A 404 30.34 -10.73 28.82
C ASN A 404 31.16 -10.49 30.11
N LEU A 405 30.58 -9.83 31.11
CA LEU A 405 31.19 -9.65 32.44
C LEU A 405 30.76 -10.72 33.45
N LEU A 406 29.89 -11.66 33.05
CA LEU A 406 29.49 -12.83 33.83
C LEU A 406 30.51 -13.95 33.69
#